data_AF-A0A1F8M1D1-F1
#
_entry.id   AF-A0A1F8M1D1-F1
#
_cell.length_a   1.000
_cell.length_b   1.000
_cell.length_c   1.000
_cell.angle_alpha   90.00
_cell.angle_beta   90.00
_cell.angle_gamma   90.00
#
_symmetry.space_group_name_H-M   'P 1'
#
loop_
_entity.id
_entity.type
_entity.pdbx_description
1 polymer ?
#
loop_
_entity_poly.entity_id
_entity_poly.type
_entity_poly.pdbx_seq_one_letter_code
_entity_poly.pdbx_strand_id
1 'polypeptide(L)'
;MVMNLINLVLGIILLTTGKKLYWLFVGVVGFVIGMGLASQLTLTPDWLVYVVALGAGILGAILAHFLQHLALSLVGFIVGAYGALRLTGFFGITAEPSVWMAFIIGGIVGLLLVSSAFNWSLYILSSWAGATMVTEAIDLQGTVGTVVFFTLVVLGMVIQVGLFRDQTKKKPAEVKPEAPPTTTE
;
A
#
# COMPACT_ATOMS: atom_id res chain seq x y z
N MET A 1 26.18 -18.63 4.07
CA MET A 1 25.02 -19.38 4.61
C MET A 1 24.11 -18.52 5.49
N VAL A 2 24.59 -17.92 6.59
CA VAL A 2 23.75 -17.06 7.47
C VAL A 2 23.12 -15.87 6.73
N MET A 3 23.87 -15.24 5.82
CA MET A 3 23.39 -14.10 5.01
C MET A 3 22.27 -14.49 4.03
N ASN A 4 22.29 -15.71 3.46
CA ASN A 4 21.20 -16.22 2.63
C ASN A 4 19.96 -16.57 3.45
N LEU A 5 20.13 -17.08 4.67
CA LEU A 5 19.01 -17.39 5.55
C LEU A 5 18.26 -16.12 5.97
N ILE A 6 19.00 -15.05 6.26
CA ILE A 6 18.46 -13.72 6.56
C ILE A 6 17.69 -13.17 5.36
N ASN A 7 18.27 -13.21 4.15
CA ASN A 7 17.59 -12.76 2.92
C ASN A 7 16.35 -13.59 2.59
N LEU A 8 16.36 -14.89 2.88
CA LEU A 8 15.22 -15.79 2.66
C LEU A 8 14.08 -15.50 3.64
N VAL A 9 14.38 -15.31 4.92
CA VAL A 9 13.39 -14.93 5.94
C VAL A 9 12.84 -13.53 5.67
N LEU A 10 13.70 -12.56 5.31
CA LEU A 10 13.29 -11.23 4.89
C LEU A 10 12.40 -11.29 3.64
N GLY A 11 12.76 -12.09 2.64
CA GLY A 11 11.99 -12.30 1.42
C GLY A 11 10.59 -12.86 1.71
N ILE A 12 10.48 -13.85 2.60
CA ILE A 12 9.18 -14.43 3.02
C ILE A 12 8.35 -13.42 3.82
N ILE A 13 8.97 -12.67 4.73
CA ILE A 13 8.30 -11.60 5.48
C ILE A 13 7.80 -10.51 4.53
N LEU A 14 8.60 -10.13 3.53
CA LEU A 14 8.23 -9.16 2.49
C LEU A 14 7.06 -9.67 1.65
N LEU A 15 7.08 -10.95 1.27
CA LEU A 15 6.01 -11.62 0.52
C LEU A 15 4.70 -11.67 1.30
N THR A 16 4.78 -11.78 2.63
CA THR A 16 3.59 -11.87 3.48
C THR A 16 3.05 -10.48 3.88
N THR A 17 3.92 -9.46 3.90
CA THR A 17 3.68 -8.14 4.52
C THR A 17 3.57 -7.00 3.50
N GLY A 18 3.33 -7.31 2.21
CA GLY A 18 3.36 -6.34 1.12
C GLY A 18 2.57 -5.03 1.34
N LYS A 19 1.35 -5.11 1.89
CA LYS A 19 0.51 -3.92 2.14
C LYS A 19 1.02 -3.04 3.30
N LYS A 20 1.71 -3.62 4.27
CA LYS A 20 2.28 -2.91 5.43
C LYS A 20 3.67 -2.34 5.15
N LEU A 21 4.30 -2.75 4.05
CA LEU A 21 5.67 -2.37 3.75
C LEU A 21 5.83 -0.88 3.46
N TYR A 22 4.81 -0.22 2.91
CA TYR A 22 4.86 1.22 2.67
C TYR A 22 5.12 2.02 3.95
N TRP A 23 4.40 1.71 5.03
CA TRP A 23 4.56 2.38 6.32
C TRP A 23 5.97 2.19 6.88
N LEU A 24 6.50 0.97 6.77
CA LEU A 24 7.84 0.63 7.20
C LEU A 24 8.91 1.30 6.33
N PHE A 25 8.69 1.39 5.01
CA PHE A 25 9.62 2.02 4.07
C PHE A 25 9.76 3.51 4.35
N VAL A 26 8.63 4.22 4.52
CA VAL A 26 8.66 5.64 4.89
C VAL A 26 9.23 5.82 6.30
N GLY A 27 8.98 4.90 7.22
CA GLY A 27 9.62 4.89 8.54
C GLY A 27 11.14 4.74 8.48
N VAL A 28 11.66 3.85 7.64
CA VAL A 28 13.10 3.68 7.41
C VAL A 28 13.70 4.93 6.77
N VAL A 29 13.04 5.51 5.75
CA VAL A 29 13.49 6.76 5.14
C VAL A 29 13.49 7.89 6.19
N GLY A 30 12.44 7.99 7.01
CA GLY A 30 12.35 8.95 8.12
C GLY A 30 13.44 8.74 9.17
N PHE A 31 13.80 7.49 9.46
CA PHE A 31 14.91 7.15 10.35
C PHE A 31 16.26 7.57 9.75
N VAL A 32 16.51 7.30 8.46
CA VAL A 32 17.75 7.68 7.78
C VAL A 32 17.90 9.20 7.73
N ILE A 33 16.84 9.92 7.37
CA ILE A 33 16.81 11.38 7.39
C ILE A 33 16.99 11.89 8.83
N GLY A 34 16.32 11.28 9.80
CA GLY A 34 16.43 11.59 11.22
C GLY A 34 17.85 11.41 11.75
N MET A 35 18.54 10.33 11.38
CA MET A 35 19.97 10.16 11.68
C MET A 35 20.82 11.25 11.04
N GLY A 36 20.57 11.59 9.78
CA GLY A 36 21.28 12.66 9.08
C GLY A 36 21.14 14.00 9.80
N LEU A 37 19.92 14.38 10.17
CA LEU A 37 19.63 15.63 10.88
C LEU A 37 20.17 15.61 12.32
N ALA A 38 20.03 14.49 13.04
CA ALA A 38 20.52 14.36 14.41
C ALA A 38 22.06 14.39 14.48
N SER A 39 22.74 13.83 13.47
CA SER A 39 24.20 13.88 13.39
C SER A 39 24.74 15.29 13.13
N GLN A 40 24.01 16.12 12.37
CA GLN A 40 24.35 17.52 12.13
C GLN A 40 24.18 18.40 13.38
N LEU A 41 23.29 18.03 14.30
CA LEU A 41 23.05 18.80 15.52
C LEU A 41 24.09 18.51 16.63
N THR A 42 25.05 17.61 16.42
CA THR A 42 26.09 17.22 17.42
C THR A 42 25.50 16.99 18.82
N LEU A 43 24.43 16.18 18.88
CA LEU A 43 23.75 15.86 20.14
C LEU A 43 24.67 15.03 21.05
N THR A 44 25.10 15.62 22.15
CA THR A 44 25.81 14.90 23.22
C THR A 44 24.78 14.60 24.32
N PRO A 45 24.56 13.33 24.72
CA PRO A 45 25.36 12.13 24.44
C PRO A 45 24.90 11.33 23.19
N ASP A 46 25.80 10.52 22.63
CA ASP A 46 25.62 9.78 21.36
C ASP A 46 24.36 8.89 21.29
N TRP A 47 23.89 8.35 22.42
CA TRP A 47 22.67 7.53 22.45
C TRP A 47 21.41 8.34 22.06
N LEU A 48 21.43 9.65 22.27
CA LEU A 48 20.32 10.55 21.97
C LEU A 48 20.10 10.69 20.45
N VAL A 49 21.15 10.54 19.64
CA VAL A 49 21.07 10.53 18.17
C VAL A 49 20.17 9.38 17.69
N TYR A 50 20.34 8.18 18.26
CA TYR A 50 19.53 7.02 17.92
C TYR A 50 18.07 7.20 18.38
N VAL A 51 17.83 7.82 19.54
CA VAL A 51 16.48 8.08 20.04
C VAL A 51 15.74 9.09 19.16
N VAL A 52 16.42 10.17 18.75
CA VAL A 52 15.84 11.17 17.84
C VAL A 52 15.58 10.57 16.46
N ALA A 53 16.51 9.77 15.93
CA ALA A 53 16.33 9.08 14.66
C ALA A 53 15.15 8.08 14.73
N LEU A 54 15.04 7.31 15.82
CA LEU A 54 13.92 6.39 16.02
C LEU A 54 12.60 7.15 16.12
N GLY A 55 12.56 8.26 16.86
CA GLY A 55 11.41 9.15 16.96
C GLY A 55 11.01 9.72 15.60
N ALA A 56 11.97 10.19 14.81
CA ALA A 56 11.75 10.68 13.45
C ALA A 56 11.23 9.58 12.51
N GLY A 57 11.74 8.35 12.63
CA GLY A 57 11.24 7.19 11.87
C GLY A 57 9.80 6.82 12.25
N ILE A 58 9.47 6.78 13.53
CA ILE A 58 8.11 6.51 14.02
C ILE A 58 7.15 7.62 13.55
N LEU A 59 7.54 8.88 13.70
CA LEU A 59 6.78 10.02 13.21
C LEU A 59 6.56 9.94 11.70
N GLY A 60 7.63 9.67 10.94
CA GLY A 60 7.57 9.51 9.49
C GLY A 60 6.60 8.40 9.08
N ALA A 61 6.64 7.27 9.79
CA ALA A 61 5.73 6.17 9.54
C ALA A 61 4.27 6.58 9.84
N ILE A 62 3.97 7.13 11.02
CA ILE A 62 2.62 7.63 11.36
C ILE A 62 2.11 8.62 10.31
N LEU A 63 2.96 9.57 9.92
CA LEU A 63 2.63 10.58 8.92
C LEU A 63 2.37 9.93 7.56
N ALA A 64 3.13 8.91 7.18
CA ALA A 64 2.96 8.18 5.94
C ALA A 64 1.53 7.63 5.80
N HIS A 65 0.97 7.05 6.87
CA HIS A 65 -0.37 6.47 6.81
C HIS A 65 -1.44 7.55 6.52
N PHE A 66 -1.34 8.69 7.20
CA PHE A 66 -2.28 9.79 7.06
C PHE A 66 -2.13 10.50 5.71
N LEU A 67 -0.89 10.88 5.35
CA LEU A 67 -0.60 11.62 4.13
C LEU A 67 -0.89 10.79 2.87
N GLN A 68 -0.71 9.47 2.94
CA GLN A 68 -1.01 8.58 1.82
C GLN A 68 -2.50 8.58 1.47
N HIS A 69 -3.40 8.46 2.47
CA HIS A 69 -4.84 8.46 2.19
C HIS A 69 -5.31 9.81 1.63
N LEU A 70 -4.75 10.92 2.15
CA LEU A 70 -5.00 12.25 1.62
C LEU A 70 -4.45 12.43 0.21
N ALA A 71 -3.19 12.10 -0.04
CA ALA A 71 -2.56 12.26 -1.33
C ALA A 71 -3.27 11.44 -2.42
N LEU A 72 -3.58 10.18 -2.15
CA LEU A 72 -4.26 9.31 -3.12
C LEU A 72 -5.69 9.79 -3.42
N SER A 73 -6.41 10.26 -2.40
CA SER A 73 -7.77 10.77 -2.61
C SER A 73 -7.77 12.07 -3.39
N LEU A 74 -6.85 12.99 -3.08
CA LEU A 74 -6.71 14.27 -3.79
C LEU A 74 -6.28 14.06 -5.24
N VAL A 75 -5.25 13.25 -5.47
CA VAL A 75 -4.77 12.92 -6.82
C VAL A 75 -5.87 12.23 -7.62
N GLY A 76 -6.52 11.23 -7.05
CA GLY A 76 -7.61 10.52 -7.74
C GLY A 76 -8.78 11.43 -8.07
N PHE A 77 -9.15 12.34 -7.17
CA PHE A 77 -10.20 13.32 -7.43
C PHE A 77 -9.80 14.29 -8.56
N ILE A 78 -8.61 14.89 -8.49
CA ILE A 78 -8.16 15.86 -9.49
C ILE A 78 -8.03 15.20 -10.87
N VAL A 79 -7.38 14.04 -10.94
CA VAL A 79 -7.18 13.30 -12.20
C VAL A 79 -8.51 12.80 -12.76
N GLY A 80 -9.40 12.27 -11.91
CA GLY A 80 -10.72 11.80 -12.31
C GLY A 80 -11.63 12.91 -12.79
N ALA A 81 -11.67 14.02 -12.06
CA ALA A 81 -12.49 15.17 -12.41
C ALA A 81 -12.01 15.81 -13.72
N TYR A 82 -10.69 16.00 -13.88
CA TYR A 82 -10.12 16.49 -15.13
C TYR A 82 -10.35 15.53 -16.30
N GLY A 83 -10.22 14.23 -16.07
CA GLY A 83 -10.52 13.20 -17.07
C GLY A 83 -11.98 13.22 -17.52
N ALA A 84 -12.91 13.38 -16.59
CA ALA A 84 -14.33 13.50 -16.92
C ALA A 84 -14.67 14.78 -17.69
N LEU A 85 -14.04 15.92 -17.33
CA LEU A 85 -14.18 17.17 -18.09
C LEU A 85 -13.65 17.03 -19.53
N ARG A 86 -12.56 16.27 -19.73
CA ARG A 86 -12.07 15.97 -21.08
C ARG A 86 -13.04 15.07 -21.85
N LEU A 87 -13.69 14.13 -21.18
CA LEU A 87 -14.73 13.30 -21.78
C LEU A 87 -15.94 14.14 -22.21
N THR A 88 -16.44 15.05 -21.38
CA THR A 88 -17.58 15.91 -21.76
C THR A 88 -17.25 16.78 -22.97
N GLY A 89 -16.01 17.28 -23.05
CA GLY A 89 -15.51 17.98 -24.24
C GLY A 89 -15.48 17.10 -25.49
N PHE A 90 -15.09 15.83 -25.35
CA PHE A 90 -15.09 14.86 -26.46
C PHE A 90 -16.51 14.53 -26.97
N PHE A 91 -17.48 14.45 -26.06
CA PHE A 91 -18.89 14.18 -26.39
C PHE A 91 -19.67 15.45 -26.78
N GLY A 92 -19.05 16.63 -26.79
CA GLY A 92 -19.71 17.90 -27.14
C GLY A 92 -20.74 18.36 -26.11
N ILE A 93 -20.67 17.88 -24.86
CA ILE A 93 -21.59 18.26 -23.79
C ILE A 93 -21.14 19.61 -23.23
N THR A 94 -21.85 20.68 -23.59
CA THR A 94 -21.51 22.08 -23.22
C THR A 94 -22.45 22.67 -22.17
N ALA A 95 -23.47 21.92 -21.72
CA ALA A 95 -24.40 22.41 -20.71
C ALA A 95 -23.70 22.54 -19.34
N GLU A 96 -23.64 23.76 -18.80
CA GLU A 96 -23.02 24.11 -17.51
C GLU A 96 -23.38 23.14 -16.36
N PRO A 97 -24.66 22.77 -16.13
CA PRO A 97 -25.01 21.84 -15.07
C PRO A 97 -24.43 20.43 -15.28
N SER A 98 -24.39 19.97 -16.54
CA SER A 98 -23.86 18.65 -16.91
C SER A 98 -22.34 18.57 -16.74
N VAL A 99 -21.62 19.67 -16.98
CA VAL A 99 -20.17 19.77 -16.77
C VAL A 99 -19.83 19.69 -15.28
N TRP A 100 -20.57 20.38 -14.42
CA TRP A 100 -20.40 20.28 -12.96
C TRP A 100 -20.71 18.89 -12.41
N MET A 101 -21.76 18.22 -12.91
CA MET A 101 -22.04 16.83 -12.56
C MET A 101 -20.91 15.89 -12.99
N ALA A 102 -20.40 16.05 -14.21
CA ALA A 102 -19.27 15.25 -14.69
C ALA A 102 -18.00 15.48 -13.87
N PHE A 103 -17.74 16.71 -13.41
CA PHE A 103 -16.62 17.01 -12.52
C PHE A 103 -16.73 16.24 -11.19
N ILE A 104 -17.89 16.28 -10.53
CA ILE A 104 -18.11 15.59 -9.25
C ILE A 104 -18.05 14.07 -9.43
N ILE A 105 -18.78 13.53 -10.42
CA ILE A 105 -18.81 12.09 -10.70
C ILE A 105 -17.41 11.61 -11.09
N GLY A 106 -16.75 12.33 -12.00
CA GLY A 106 -15.38 12.04 -12.43
C GLY A 106 -14.41 12.04 -11.27
N GLY A 107 -14.49 13.03 -10.39
CA GLY A 107 -13.66 13.10 -9.20
C GLY A 107 -13.88 11.94 -8.23
N ILE A 108 -15.13 11.58 -7.94
CA ILE A 108 -15.45 10.44 -7.08
C ILE A 108 -14.96 9.13 -7.71
N VAL A 109 -15.22 8.92 -8.99
CA VAL A 109 -14.78 7.73 -9.74
C VAL A 109 -13.25 7.66 -9.77
N GLY A 110 -12.56 8.75 -10.03
CA GLY A 110 -11.10 8.81 -10.04
C GLY A 110 -10.49 8.54 -8.66
N LEU A 111 -11.07 9.07 -7.59
CA LEU A 111 -10.68 8.76 -6.22
C LEU A 111 -10.76 7.26 -5.94
N LEU A 112 -11.86 6.62 -6.31
CA LEU A 112 -12.06 5.18 -6.13
C LEU A 112 -11.10 4.36 -7.01
N LEU A 113 -10.88 4.78 -8.25
CA LEU A 113 -9.97 4.11 -9.16
C LEU A 113 -8.52 4.18 -8.68
N VAL A 114 -8.03 5.36 -8.31
CA VAL A 114 -6.64 5.54 -7.84
C VAL A 114 -6.42 4.82 -6.52
N SER A 115 -7.36 4.91 -5.58
CA SER A 115 -7.26 4.18 -4.29
C SER A 115 -7.26 2.66 -4.49
N SER A 116 -8.06 2.13 -5.42
CA SER A 116 -8.05 0.72 -5.80
C SER A 116 -6.74 0.32 -6.48
N ALA A 117 -6.31 1.08 -7.48
CA ALA A 117 -5.08 0.83 -8.23
C ALA A 117 -3.83 0.85 -7.33
N PHE A 118 -3.79 1.74 -6.34
CA PHE A 118 -2.69 1.80 -5.38
C PHE A 118 -2.58 0.52 -4.54
N ASN A 119 -3.70 -0.04 -4.06
CA ASN A 119 -3.69 -1.31 -3.36
C ASN A 119 -3.15 -2.44 -4.25
N TRP A 120 -3.53 -2.47 -5.52
CA TRP A 120 -3.00 -3.42 -6.50
C TRP A 120 -1.50 -3.24 -6.75
N SER A 121 -1.04 -1.99 -6.87
CA SER A 121 0.37 -1.65 -7.02
C SER A 121 1.22 -2.23 -5.89
N LEU A 122 0.76 -2.13 -4.63
CA LEU A 122 1.48 -2.71 -3.49
C LEU A 122 1.63 -4.24 -3.58
N TYR A 123 0.62 -4.97 -4.05
CA TYR A 123 0.75 -6.42 -4.27
C TYR A 123 1.78 -6.73 -5.36
N ILE A 124 1.77 -5.98 -6.47
CA ILE A 124 2.74 -6.14 -7.57
C ILE A 124 4.16 -5.88 -7.09
N LEU A 125 4.40 -4.73 -6.47
CA LEU A 125 5.73 -4.34 -5.97
C LEU A 125 6.25 -5.33 -4.93
N SER A 126 5.40 -5.78 -4.01
CA SER A 126 5.78 -6.77 -3.00
C SER A 126 6.15 -8.11 -3.62
N SER A 127 5.35 -8.60 -4.58
CA SER A 127 5.63 -9.86 -5.24
C SER A 127 6.89 -9.78 -6.11
N TRP A 128 7.15 -8.63 -6.74
CA TRP A 128 8.38 -8.38 -7.48
C TRP A 128 9.60 -8.42 -6.56
N ALA A 129 9.59 -7.62 -5.49
CA ALA A 129 10.72 -7.56 -4.55
C ALA A 129 10.98 -8.90 -3.85
N GLY A 130 9.92 -9.63 -3.51
CA GLY A 130 10.02 -10.98 -2.97
C GLY A 130 10.63 -11.96 -3.97
N ALA A 131 10.19 -11.92 -5.23
CA ALA A 131 10.72 -12.78 -6.28
C ALA A 131 12.20 -12.48 -6.58
N THR A 132 12.63 -11.21 -6.62
CA THR A 132 14.04 -10.86 -6.86
C THR A 132 14.93 -11.43 -5.76
N MET A 133 14.53 -11.26 -4.49
CA MET A 133 15.29 -11.79 -3.35
C MET A 133 15.41 -13.31 -3.39
N VAL A 134 14.35 -14.03 -3.77
CA VAL A 134 14.37 -15.50 -3.86
C VAL A 134 15.29 -15.96 -5.00
N THR A 135 15.20 -15.33 -6.18
CA THR A 135 16.04 -15.73 -7.32
C THR A 135 17.52 -15.41 -7.10
N GLU A 136 17.83 -14.29 -6.44
CA GLU A 136 19.20 -13.95 -6.06
C GLU A 136 19.75 -14.89 -4.97
N ALA A 137 18.92 -15.30 -4.00
CA ALA A 137 19.35 -16.19 -2.92
C ALA A 137 19.73 -17.61 -3.39
N ILE A 138 19.16 -18.06 -4.52
CA ILE A 138 19.41 -19.38 -5.13
C ILE A 138 20.48 -19.27 -6.24
N ASP A 139 21.01 -18.07 -6.52
CA ASP A 139 21.99 -17.78 -7.58
C ASP A 139 21.54 -18.30 -8.97
N LEU A 140 20.24 -18.17 -9.25
CA LEU A 140 19.67 -18.60 -10.51
C LEU A 140 19.97 -17.57 -11.60
N GLN A 141 21.00 -17.85 -12.41
CA GLN A 141 21.42 -16.97 -13.50
C GLN A 141 20.86 -17.41 -14.87
N GLY A 142 20.82 -16.48 -15.82
CA GLY A 142 20.38 -16.73 -17.20
C GLY A 142 18.87 -16.98 -17.34
N THR A 143 18.48 -17.69 -18.40
CA THR A 143 17.07 -17.90 -18.77
C THR A 143 16.27 -18.60 -17.68
N VAL A 144 16.88 -19.53 -16.94
CA VAL A 144 16.22 -20.26 -15.85
C VAL A 144 15.84 -19.30 -14.72
N GLY A 145 16.73 -18.37 -14.35
CA GLY A 145 16.45 -17.34 -13.35
C GLY A 145 15.27 -16.45 -13.75
N THR A 146 15.21 -16.01 -15.01
CA THR A 146 14.10 -15.19 -15.52
C THR A 146 12.76 -15.93 -15.47
N VAL A 147 12.72 -17.20 -15.90
CA VAL A 147 11.49 -18.00 -15.88
C VAL A 147 11.00 -18.23 -14.45
N VAL A 148 11.90 -18.56 -13.53
CA VAL A 148 11.58 -18.77 -12.12
C VAL A 148 11.12 -17.46 -11.46
N PHE A 149 11.76 -16.33 -11.79
CA PHE A 149 11.37 -15.00 -11.32
C PHE A 149 9.91 -14.69 -11.67
N PHE A 150 9.55 -14.73 -12.97
CA PHE A 150 8.17 -14.43 -13.38
C PHE A 150 7.15 -15.41 -12.80
N THR A 151 7.53 -16.69 -12.68
CA THR A 151 6.67 -17.70 -12.05
C THR A 151 6.39 -17.36 -10.59
N LEU A 152 7.43 -16.97 -9.83
CA LEU A 152 7.31 -16.53 -8.43
C LEU A 152 6.51 -15.24 -8.29
N VAL A 153 6.67 -14.27 -9.20
CA VAL A 153 5.87 -13.04 -9.21
C VAL A 153 4.39 -13.33 -9.41
N VAL A 154 4.04 -14.16 -10.40
CA VAL A 154 2.64 -14.52 -10.64
C VAL A 154 2.07 -15.29 -9.45
N LEU A 155 2.82 -16.25 -8.92
CA LEU A 155 2.39 -17.07 -7.79
C LEU A 155 2.20 -16.23 -6.52
N GLY A 156 3.13 -15.31 -6.21
CA GLY A 156 3.03 -14.38 -5.10
C GLY A 156 1.81 -13.46 -5.23
N MET A 157 1.57 -12.92 -6.42
CA MET A 157 0.39 -12.09 -6.70
C MET A 157 -0.93 -12.84 -6.47
N VAL A 158 -1.04 -14.09 -6.95
CA VAL A 158 -2.24 -14.93 -6.76
C VAL A 158 -2.48 -15.20 -5.27
N ILE A 159 -1.44 -15.56 -4.52
CA ILE A 159 -1.54 -15.85 -3.08
C ILE A 159 -1.95 -14.60 -2.31
N GLN A 160 -1.31 -13.46 -2.56
CA GLN A 160 -1.60 -12.20 -1.87
C GLN A 160 -3.03 -11.71 -2.14
N VAL A 161 -3.49 -11.81 -3.40
CA VAL A 161 -4.86 -11.42 -3.78
C VAL A 161 -5.89 -12.36 -3.16
N GLY A 162 -5.62 -13.67 -3.10
CA GLY A 162 -6.52 -14.66 -2.50
C GLY A 162 -6.65 -14.51 -0.99
N LEU A 163 -5.54 -14.32 -0.27
CA LEU A 163 -5.52 -14.26 1.20
C LEU A 163 -6.18 -12.98 1.75
N PHE A 164 -5.96 -11.83 1.10
CA PHE A 164 -6.47 -10.54 1.59
C PHE A 164 -7.88 -10.18 1.11
N ARG A 165 -8.40 -10.80 0.04
CA ARG A 165 -9.81 -10.62 -0.38
C ARG A 165 -10.82 -11.28 0.56
N ASP A 166 -10.40 -12.30 1.31
CA ASP A 166 -11.33 -13.13 2.10
C ASP A 166 -11.59 -12.57 3.52
N GLN A 167 -10.68 -11.74 4.05
CA GLN A 167 -10.86 -11.14 5.39
C GLN A 167 -11.87 -9.99 5.44
N THR A 168 -12.12 -9.30 4.32
CA THR A 168 -13.17 -8.26 4.26
C THR A 168 -14.58 -8.84 4.12
N LYS A 169 -14.72 -10.11 3.74
CA LYS A 169 -16.03 -10.76 3.55
C LYS A 169 -16.52 -11.57 4.75
N LYS A 170 -15.67 -11.89 5.72
CA LYS A 170 -15.98 -12.83 6.82
C LYS A 170 -16.50 -12.20 8.13
N LYS A 171 -17.20 -11.06 8.07
CA LYS A 171 -18.00 -10.60 9.21
C LYS A 171 -19.35 -9.96 8.83
N PRO A 172 -20.31 -10.71 8.24
CA PRO A 172 -21.73 -10.43 8.44
C PRO A 172 -22.12 -10.89 9.84
N ALA A 173 -22.64 -9.95 10.61
CA ALA A 173 -23.23 -10.07 11.94
C ALA A 173 -23.77 -11.46 12.31
N GLU A 174 -23.26 -12.00 13.41
CA GLU A 174 -24.03 -12.92 14.26
C GLU A 174 -25.17 -12.10 14.88
N VAL A 175 -26.26 -11.92 14.12
CA VAL A 175 -27.53 -11.44 14.66
C VAL A 175 -28.08 -12.58 15.50
N LYS A 176 -27.79 -12.52 16.80
CA LYS A 176 -28.46 -13.31 17.83
C LYS A 176 -29.98 -13.13 17.64
N PRO A 177 -30.75 -14.21 17.41
CA PRO A 177 -32.20 -14.09 17.36
C PRO A 177 -32.70 -13.53 18.70
N GLU A 178 -33.36 -12.38 18.67
CA GLU A 178 -34.18 -11.91 19.79
C GLU A 178 -35.20 -13.01 20.09
N ALA A 179 -35.23 -13.46 21.35
CA ALA A 179 -36.24 -14.40 21.81
C ALA A 179 -37.63 -13.76 21.65
N PRO A 180 -38.65 -14.51 21.19
CA PRO A 180 -40.00 -13.96 21.03
C PRO A 180 -40.56 -13.49 22.39
N PRO A 181 -41.37 -12.41 22.41
CA PRO A 181 -41.97 -11.93 23.64
C PRO A 181 -42.87 -13.01 24.23
N THR A 182 -42.60 -13.37 25.47
CA THR A 182 -43.47 -14.22 26.29
C THR A 182 -44.83 -13.54 26.40
N THR A 183 -45.81 -14.01 25.63
CA THR A 183 -47.22 -13.75 25.89
C THR A 183 -47.57 -14.46 27.20
N THR A 184 -47.49 -13.75 28.30
CA THR A 184 -48.24 -14.11 29.52
C THR A 184 -49.66 -13.57 29.35
N GLU A 185 -50.58 -14.51 29.10
CA GLU A 185 -51.97 -14.39 29.54
C GLU A 185 -52.05 -14.17 31.06
#